data_AF-A0A024QDM7-F1
#
_entry.id   AF-A0A024QDM7-F1
#
_cell.length_a   1.000
_cell.length_b   1.000
_cell.length_c   1.000
_cell.angle_alpha   90.00
_cell.angle_beta   90.00
_cell.angle_gamma   90.00
#
_symmetry.space_group_name_H-M   'P 1'
#
loop_
_entity.id
_entity.type
_entity.pdbx_description
1 polymer ?
#
loop_
_entity_poly.entity_id
_entity_poly.type
_entity_poly.pdbx_seq_one_letter_code
_entity_poly.pdbx_strand_id
1 'polypeptide(L)' 'MKSTFMLPKTRKGWISLALIVFVIVLGSWPVIPFFNKETIVFGMPMLMVWSIVIIVITTSTLWFINKIGGVK' A
#
# COMPACT_ATOMS: atom_id res chain seq x y z
N MET A 1 -28.63 -8.22 -3.40
CA MET A 1 -27.65 -8.49 -2.32
C MET A 1 -27.41 -7.17 -1.58
N LYS A 2 -27.76 -7.05 -0.29
CA LYS A 2 -27.41 -5.85 0.50
C LYS A 2 -25.90 -5.90 0.77
N SER A 3 -25.14 -5.04 0.11
CA SER A 3 -23.72 -4.86 0.41
C SER A 3 -23.62 -4.08 1.72
N THR A 4 -23.52 -4.78 2.84
CA THR A 4 -23.25 -4.15 4.13
C THR A 4 -21.75 -3.93 4.23
N PHE A 5 -21.31 -2.67 4.09
CA PHE A 5 -19.94 -2.29 4.40
C PHE A 5 -19.66 -2.55 5.88
N MET A 6 -18.83 -3.54 6.17
CA MET A 6 -18.40 -3.85 7.54
C MET A 6 -17.18 -2.99 7.88
N LEU A 7 -17.38 -2.02 8.76
CA LEU A 7 -16.30 -1.18 9.28
C LEU A 7 -15.56 -1.92 10.42
N PRO A 8 -14.24 -1.71 10.56
CA PRO A 8 -13.49 -2.28 11.68
C PRO A 8 -14.01 -1.75 13.02
N LYS A 9 -14.24 -2.65 13.97
CA LYS A 9 -14.73 -2.30 15.32
C LYS A 9 -13.60 -2.12 16.34
N THR A 10 -12.38 -2.54 15.99
CA THR A 10 -11.23 -2.55 16.90
C THR A 10 -10.16 -1.55 16.46
N ARG A 11 -9.40 -0.99 17.41
CA ARG A 11 -8.26 -0.09 17.12
C ARG A 11 -7.24 -0.76 16.19
N LYS A 12 -7.05 -2.08 16.32
CA LYS A 12 -6.19 -2.90 15.46
C LYS A 12 -6.70 -2.99 14.03
N GLY A 13 -8.01 -3.16 13.85
CA GLY A 13 -8.65 -3.16 12.53
C GLY A 13 -8.53 -1.81 11.83
N TRP A 14 -8.67 -0.70 12.57
CA TRP A 14 -8.45 0.65 12.02
C TRP A 14 -7.00 0.89 11.59
N ILE A 15 -6.01 0.43 12.38
CA ILE A 15 -4.59 0.48 11.99
C ILE A 15 -4.36 -0.35 10.72
N SER A 16 -4.98 -1.53 10.62
CA SER A 16 -4.86 -2.41 9.45
C SER A 16 -5.45 -1.76 8.19
N LEU A 17 -6.62 -1.12 8.32
CA LEU A 17 -7.24 -0.37 7.23
C LEU A 17 -6.36 0.80 6.81
N ALA A 18 -5.83 1.58 7.76
CA ALA A 18 -4.94 2.70 7.46
C ALA A 18 -3.67 2.25 6.73
N LEU A 19 -3.06 1.13 7.14
CA LEU A 19 -1.90 0.54 6.47
C LEU A 19 -2.22 0.11 5.03
N ILE A 20 -3.37 -0.52 4.80
CA ILE A 20 -3.79 -0.91 3.44
C ILE A 20 -3.98 0.32 2.56
N VAL A 21 -4.70 1.34 3.06
CA VAL A 21 -4.92 2.60 2.33
C VAL A 21 -3.57 3.27 2.01
N PHE A 22 -2.64 3.28 2.96
CA PHE A 22 -1.30 3.82 2.76
C PHE A 22 -0.54 3.12 1.62
N VAL A 23 -0.56 1.78 1.59
CA VAL A 23 0.07 1.00 0.49
C VAL A 23 -0.58 1.31 -0.86
N ILE A 24 -1.91 1.42 -0.90
CA ILE A 24 -2.64 1.79 -2.12
C ILE A 24 -2.21 3.17 -2.61
N VAL A 25 -2.11 4.16 -1.71
CA VAL A 25 -1.68 5.51 -2.08
C VAL A 25 -0.24 5.51 -2.60
N LEU A 26 0.68 4.77 -1.95
CA LEU A 26 2.07 4.63 -2.41
C LEU A 26 2.20 4.02 -3.80
N GLY A 27 1.32 3.07 -4.15
CA GLY A 27 1.28 2.42 -5.46
C GLY A 27 0.44 3.16 -6.51
N SER A 28 -0.31 4.19 -6.12
CA SER A 28 -1.21 4.90 -7.03
C SER A 28 -0.51 6.03 -7.78
N TRP A 29 -1.14 6.47 -8.88
CA TRP A 29 -0.67 7.56 -9.74
C TRP A 29 -0.11 8.77 -8.99
N PRO A 30 -0.72 9.37 -7.95
CA PRO A 30 -0.19 10.60 -7.33
C PRO A 30 1.28 10.51 -6.89
N VAL A 31 1.80 9.30 -6.60
CA VAL A 31 3.17 9.10 -6.16
C VAL A 31 4.14 8.90 -7.35
N ILE A 32 3.65 8.44 -8.49
CA ILE A 32 4.45 8.11 -9.68
C ILE A 32 5.18 9.33 -10.29
N PRO A 33 4.59 10.53 -10.41
CA PRO A 33 5.27 11.73 -10.93
C PRO A 33 6.50 12.17 -10.12
N PHE A 34 6.61 11.78 -8.84
CA PHE A 34 7.83 12.07 -8.05
C PHE A 34 9.05 11.28 -8.56
N PHE A 35 8.81 10.10 -9.12
CA PHE A 35 9.84 9.19 -9.63
C PHE A 35 9.97 9.28 -11.16
N ASN A 36 8.89 9.61 -11.86
CA ASN A 36 8.86 9.74 -13.31
C ASN A 36 9.22 11.17 -13.75
N LYS A 37 10.51 11.51 -13.70
CA LYS A 37 11.01 12.77 -14.26
C LYS A 37 11.47 12.57 -15.71
N GLU A 38 11.10 13.50 -16.58
CA GLU A 38 11.34 13.43 -18.03
C GLU A 38 12.82 13.55 -18.41
N THR A 39 13.67 13.95 -17.47
CA THR A 39 15.11 14.03 -17.66
C THR A 39 15.79 12.65 -17.52
N ILE A 40 15.87 11.95 -18.66
CA ILE A 40 17.07 11.27 -19.17
C ILE A 40 17.46 9.94 -18.46
N VAL A 41 17.23 8.82 -19.19
CA VAL A 41 17.87 7.48 -19.08
C VAL A 41 17.46 6.55 -17.91
N PHE A 42 17.11 7.05 -16.73
CA PHE A 42 16.80 6.19 -15.56
C PHE A 42 15.36 6.18 -15.05
N GLY A 43 14.43 6.91 -15.68
CA GLY A 43 13.03 6.96 -15.22
C GLY A 43 12.36 5.58 -15.12
N MET A 44 12.43 4.79 -16.19
CA MET A 44 11.90 3.42 -16.23
C MET A 44 12.57 2.49 -15.19
N PRO A 45 13.91 2.37 -15.12
CA PRO A 45 14.57 1.61 -14.06
C PRO A 45 14.20 2.05 -12.63
N MET A 46 14.07 3.35 -12.38
CA MET A 46 13.72 3.87 -11.05
C MET A 46 12.28 3.49 -10.66
N LEU A 47 11.34 3.49 -11.61
CA LEU A 47 9.98 2.99 -11.41
C LEU A 47 9.94 1.48 -11.14
N MET A 48 10.81 0.70 -11.77
CA MET A 48 10.93 -0.74 -11.49
C MET A 48 11.44 -0.99 -10.06
N VAL A 49 12.47 -0.25 -9.63
CA VAL A 49 12.96 -0.31 -8.25
C VAL A 49 11.85 0.09 -7.27
N TRP A 50 11.10 1.15 -7.57
CA TRP A 50 9.97 1.57 -6.73
C TRP A 50 8.87 0.51 -6.65
N SER A 51 8.61 -0.20 -7.74
CA SER A 51 7.65 -1.31 -7.76
C SER A 51 8.09 -2.46 -6.86
N ILE A 52 9.38 -2.82 -6.88
CA ILE A 52 9.95 -3.83 -5.96
C ILE A 52 9.79 -3.38 -4.50
N VAL A 53 10.06 -2.09 -4.21
CA VAL A 53 9.85 -1.51 -2.88
C VAL A 53 8.38 -1.64 -2.44
N ILE A 54 7.42 -1.31 -3.31
CA ILE A 54 5.99 -1.45 -3.02
C ILE A 54 5.62 -2.91 -2.73
N ILE A 55 6.14 -3.87 -3.51
CA ILE A 55 5.88 -5.31 -3.27
C ILE A 55 6.36 -5.70 -1.87
N VAL A 56 7.60 -5.33 -1.51
CA VAL A 56 8.16 -5.63 -0.19
C VAL A 56 7.34 -4.99 0.93
N ILE A 57 6.93 -3.72 0.76
CA ILE A 57 6.07 -3.02 1.72
C ILE A 57 4.70 -3.71 1.84
N THR A 58 4.11 -4.12 0.72
CA THR A 58 2.80 -4.78 0.70
C THR A 58 2.85 -6.11 1.43
N THR A 59 3.82 -6.96 1.12
CA THR A 59 4.02 -8.26 1.79
C THR A 59 4.29 -8.06 3.28
N SER A 60 5.14 -7.11 3.65
CA SER A 60 5.44 -6.80 5.05
C SER A 60 4.21 -6.28 5.81
N THR A 61 3.41 -5.45 5.15
CA THR A 61 2.16 -4.89 5.70
C THR A 61 1.15 -5.99 5.98
N LEU A 62 0.91 -6.88 5.01
CA LEU A 62 -0.01 -8.01 5.19
C LEU A 62 0.47 -8.97 6.28
N TRP A 63 1.77 -9.26 6.32
CA TRP A 63 2.36 -10.06 7.39
C TRP A 63 2.17 -9.40 8.76
N PHE A 64 2.40 -8.09 8.86
CA PHE A 64 2.21 -7.33 10.09
C PHE A 64 0.75 -7.31 10.55
N ILE A 65 -0.20 -7.06 9.64
CA ILE A 65 -1.64 -7.08 9.92
C ILE A 65 -2.07 -8.45 10.47
N ASN A 66 -1.56 -9.52 9.86
CA ASN A 66 -1.81 -10.88 10.34
C ASN A 66 -1.25 -11.08 11.76
N LYS A 67 0.00 -10.64 12.01
CA LYS A 67 0.66 -10.75 13.31
C LYS A 67 -0.07 -10.02 14.44
N ILE A 68 -0.62 -8.83 14.18
CA ILE A 68 -1.34 -8.06 15.21
C ILE A 68 -2.77 -8.57 15.46
N GLY A 69 -3.26 -9.51 14.63
CA GLY A 69 -4.62 -10.02 14.69
C GLY A 69 -5.65 -8.99 14.21
N GLY A 70 -5.30 -8.16 13.22
CA GLY A 70 -6.16 -7.10 12.69
C GLY A 70 -7.39 -7.60 11.91
N VAL A 71 -7.45 -8.91 11.63
CA VAL A 71 -8.48 -9.60 10.84
C VAL A 71 -9.61 -10.18 11.72
N LYS A 72 -9.59 -9.91 13.04
CA LYS A 72 -10.65 -10.36 13.98
C LYS A 72 -11.89 -9.49 13.94
#